data_AF-A0A2Q4TA30-F1
#
_entry.id   AF-A0A2Q4TA30-F1
#
_cell.length_a   1.000
_cell.length_b   1.000
_cell.length_c   1.000
_cell.angle_alpha   90.00
_cell.angle_beta   90.00
_cell.angle_gamma   90.00
#
_symmetry.space_group_name_H-M   'P 1'
#
loop_
_entity.id
_entity.type
_entity.pdbx_description
1 polymer ?
#
loop_
_entity_poly.entity_id
_entity_poly.type
_entity_poly.pdbx_seq_one_letter_code
_entity_poly.pdbx_strand_id
1 'polypeptide(L)'
;MLCSAEDETVDEIKMYLDCRYICASEAFHHIYGFPCQKKSDAIYRLSINFPDRQTVAYQPGNEKTAAQNSAKRGATLTAFFAKNKYFADQERAGKDLKEIKDSRKLTYIEMTKSFTFDKTGGEWKTRKRG
;
A
#
# COMPACT_ATOMS: atom_id res chain seq x y z
N MET A 1 -1.98 5.99 56.57
CA MET A 1 -1.39 6.82 55.52
C MET A 1 -2.45 6.93 54.43
N LEU A 2 -3.22 8.02 54.46
CA LEU A 2 -4.34 8.23 53.54
C LEU A 2 -3.75 8.80 52.24
N CYS A 3 -3.83 8.05 51.13
CA CYS A 3 -3.56 8.60 49.81
C CYS A 3 -4.71 9.57 49.49
N SER A 4 -4.39 10.86 49.42
CA SER A 4 -5.28 11.87 48.87
C SER A 4 -5.64 11.47 47.44
N ALA A 5 -6.94 11.29 47.18
CA ALA A 5 -7.44 11.23 45.81
C ALA A 5 -7.24 12.61 45.21
N GLU A 6 -6.26 12.75 44.33
CA GLU A 6 -6.19 13.90 43.44
C GLU A 6 -7.46 13.87 42.60
N ASP A 7 -8.32 14.86 42.82
CA ASP A 7 -9.43 15.20 41.94
C ASP A 7 -8.82 15.72 40.64
N GLU A 8 -8.32 14.81 39.80
CA GLU A 8 -7.99 15.15 38.42
C GLU A 8 -9.29 15.61 37.77
N THR A 9 -9.46 16.92 37.67
CA THR A 9 -10.55 17.54 36.94
C THR A 9 -10.46 17.11 35.49
N VAL A 10 -11.14 16.01 35.13
CA VAL A 10 -11.22 15.53 33.77
C VAL A 10 -11.99 16.57 32.97
N ASP A 11 -11.27 17.32 32.15
CA ASP A 11 -11.86 18.26 31.20
C ASP A 11 -12.55 17.47 30.07
N GLU A 12 -13.79 17.03 30.34
CA GLU A 12 -14.62 16.31 29.39
C GLU A 12 -14.77 17.09 28.08
N ILE A 13 -14.86 18.42 28.15
CA ILE A 13 -15.00 19.27 26.97
C ILE A 13 -13.77 19.09 26.08
N LYS A 14 -12.56 19.16 26.64
CA LYS A 14 -11.31 18.96 25.89
C LYS A 14 -11.13 17.52 25.41
N MET A 15 -11.61 16.53 26.17
CA MET A 15 -11.61 15.12 25.78
C MET A 15 -12.49 14.85 24.55
N TYR A 16 -13.61 15.56 24.42
CA TYR A 16 -14.54 15.43 23.30
C TYR A 16 -14.43 16.57 22.26
N LEU A 17 -13.55 17.57 22.44
CA LEU A 17 -13.38 18.67 21.48
C LEU A 17 -12.72 18.23 20.17
N ASP A 18 -11.97 17.13 20.20
CA ASP A 18 -11.27 16.59 19.02
C ASP A 18 -12.22 15.83 18.06
N CYS A 19 -13.53 16.06 18.19
CA CYS A 19 -14.54 15.58 17.27
C CYS A 19 -14.44 16.33 15.94
N ARG A 20 -13.81 15.71 14.94
CA ARG A 20 -14.00 16.10 13.54
C ARG A 20 -15.51 16.16 13.28
N TYR A 21 -16.02 17.28 12.79
CA TYR A 21 -17.44 17.44 12.48
C TYR A 21 -17.91 16.31 11.56
N ILE A 22 -18.84 15.49 12.06
CA ILE A 22 -19.49 14.41 11.33
C ILE A 22 -20.93 14.87 11.02
N CYS A 23 -21.46 14.50 9.85
CA CYS A 23 -22.83 14.85 9.51
C CYS A 23 -23.85 14.13 10.43
N ALA A 24 -25.01 14.75 10.69
CA ALA A 24 -25.98 14.22 11.65
C ALA A 24 -26.41 12.76 11.35
N SER A 25 -26.52 12.39 10.08
CA SER A 25 -26.87 11.03 9.65
C SER A 25 -25.76 10.00 9.93
N GLU A 26 -24.49 10.37 9.80
CA GLU A 26 -23.34 9.50 10.08
C GLU A 26 -23.15 9.34 11.59
N ALA A 27 -23.34 10.40 12.38
CA ALA A 27 -23.35 10.32 13.85
C ALA A 27 -24.44 9.36 14.36
N PHE A 28 -25.64 9.41 13.78
CA PHE A 28 -26.70 8.44 14.07
C PHE A 28 -26.28 7.00 13.71
N HIS A 29 -25.61 6.79 12.58
CA HIS A 29 -25.09 5.47 12.23
C HIS A 29 -24.11 4.92 13.27
N HIS A 30 -23.21 5.77 13.77
CA HIS A 30 -22.28 5.39 14.84
C HIS A 30 -22.98 5.10 16.17
N ILE A 31 -23.93 5.95 16.60
CA ILE A 31 -24.67 5.78 17.87
C ILE A 31 -25.46 4.46 17.89
N TYR A 32 -26.09 4.12 16.77
CA TYR A 32 -26.90 2.91 16.66
C TYR A 32 -26.11 1.68 16.19
N GLY A 33 -24.79 1.81 16.04
CA GLY A 33 -23.89 0.69 15.70
C GLY A 33 -24.10 0.14 14.28
N PHE A 34 -24.64 0.93 13.36
CA PHE A 34 -24.80 0.51 11.97
C PHE A 34 -23.42 0.35 11.30
N PRO A 35 -23.24 -0.67 10.43
CA PRO A 35 -21.99 -0.85 9.71
C PRO A 35 -21.81 0.26 8.65
N CYS A 36 -21.01 1.29 8.96
CA CYS A 36 -20.80 2.43 8.06
C CYS A 36 -20.00 2.07 6.79
N GLN A 37 -19.06 1.13 6.86
CA GLN A 37 -18.21 0.76 5.72
C GLN A 37 -17.82 -0.71 5.77
N LYS A 38 -18.37 -1.50 4.85
CA LYS A 38 -17.86 -2.83 4.53
C LYS A 38 -16.94 -2.72 3.32
N LYS A 39 -15.62 -2.79 3.53
CA LYS A 39 -14.67 -2.96 2.42
C LYS A 39 -14.69 -4.43 2.05
N SER A 40 -15.28 -4.78 0.91
CA SER A 40 -15.29 -6.16 0.40
C SER A 40 -13.89 -6.60 -0.02
N ASP A 41 -13.13 -5.68 -0.63
CA ASP A 41 -11.89 -6.01 -1.31
C ASP A 41 -10.76 -5.03 -0.94
N ALA A 42 -9.54 -5.55 -0.93
CA ALA A 42 -8.34 -4.72 -0.79
C ALA A 42 -8.10 -3.94 -2.08
N ILE A 43 -8.29 -2.62 -2.02
CA ILE A 43 -8.00 -1.72 -3.14
C ILE A 43 -6.50 -1.38 -3.12
N TYR A 44 -5.79 -1.73 -4.19
CA TYR A 44 -4.39 -1.36 -4.40
C TYR A 44 -4.28 -0.24 -5.42
N ARG A 45 -3.61 0.85 -5.05
CA ARG A 45 -3.23 1.91 -5.98
C ARG A 45 -1.90 1.56 -6.64
N LEU A 46 -1.93 1.39 -7.96
CA LEU A 46 -0.72 1.24 -8.76
C LEU A 46 -0.10 2.62 -9.02
N SER A 47 1.18 2.79 -8.69
CA SER A 47 1.87 4.05 -8.97
C SER A 47 2.24 4.14 -10.46
N ILE A 48 2.17 5.35 -11.01
CA ILE A 48 2.58 5.69 -12.37
C ILE A 48 3.67 6.74 -12.24
N ASN A 49 4.91 6.28 -12.14
CA ASN A 49 6.07 7.13 -11.91
C ASN A 49 7.04 6.98 -13.10
N PHE A 50 7.73 8.05 -13.44
CA PHE A 50 8.86 7.98 -14.36
C PHE A 50 10.07 7.33 -13.67
N PRO A 51 11.03 6.80 -14.46
CA PRO A 51 12.35 6.45 -13.94
C PRO A 51 12.93 7.63 -13.15
N ASP A 52 13.49 7.34 -11.97
CA ASP A 52 14.15 8.32 -11.08
C ASP A 52 13.26 9.47 -10.55
N ARG A 53 11.95 9.46 -10.83
CA ARG A 53 10.98 10.46 -10.32
C ARG A 53 9.91 9.80 -9.45
N GLN A 54 10.37 9.00 -8.49
CA GLN A 54 9.48 8.36 -7.51
C GLN A 54 9.39 9.22 -6.24
N THR A 55 8.21 9.31 -5.66
CA THR A 55 8.02 9.97 -4.37
C THR A 55 8.62 9.11 -3.25
N VAL A 56 9.54 9.68 -2.48
CA VAL A 56 10.22 9.01 -1.36
C VAL A 56 9.85 9.70 -0.06
N ALA A 57 9.26 8.95 0.87
CA ALA A 57 9.12 9.40 2.24
C ALA A 57 10.44 9.15 2.99
N TYR A 58 10.94 10.16 3.69
CA TYR A 58 12.16 10.09 4.48
C TYR A 58 11.97 10.75 5.84
N GLN A 59 12.79 10.36 6.81
CA GLN A 59 12.92 11.06 8.09
C GLN A 59 14.09 12.05 8.01
N PRO A 60 14.00 13.21 8.68
CA PRO A 60 15.10 14.17 8.73
C PRO A 60 16.41 13.51 9.16
N GLY A 61 17.49 13.74 8.42
CA GLY A 61 18.81 13.14 8.66
C GLY A 61 19.04 11.79 7.95
N ASN A 62 18.02 11.21 7.32
CA ASN A 62 18.09 9.95 6.56
C ASN A 62 17.77 10.14 5.06
N GLU A 63 17.95 11.35 4.53
CA GLU A 63 17.59 11.70 3.14
C GLU A 63 18.37 10.84 2.14
N LYS A 64 19.69 10.71 2.35
CA LYS A 64 20.59 10.01 1.42
C LYS A 64 20.30 8.50 1.36
N THR A 65 20.06 7.89 2.51
CA THR A 65 19.75 6.46 2.61
C THR A 65 18.37 6.17 2.02
N ALA A 66 17.38 7.03 2.26
CA ALA A 66 16.05 6.92 1.66
C ALA A 66 16.10 7.03 0.13
N ALA A 67 16.86 7.99 -0.42
CA ALA A 67 17.04 8.13 -1.86
C ALA A 67 17.71 6.90 -2.49
N GLN A 68 18.80 6.39 -1.89
CA GLN A 68 19.46 5.18 -2.37
C GLN A 68 18.55 3.95 -2.32
N ASN A 69 17.77 3.81 -1.24
CA ASN A 69 16.82 2.71 -1.09
C ASN A 69 15.69 2.80 -2.11
N SER A 70 15.20 4.01 -2.42
CA SER A 70 14.21 4.20 -3.48
C SER A 70 14.76 3.93 -4.87
N ALA A 71 16.03 4.23 -5.14
CA ALA A 71 16.64 3.88 -6.43
C ALA A 71 16.75 2.36 -6.60
N LYS A 72 17.01 1.63 -5.51
CA LYS A 72 17.05 0.16 -5.50
C LYS A 72 15.66 -0.47 -5.58
N ARG A 73 14.66 0.14 -4.93
CA ARG A 73 13.28 -0.35 -4.91
C ARG A 73 12.53 0.16 -6.12
N GLY A 74 12.24 -0.74 -7.07
CA GLY A 74 11.38 -0.38 -8.20
C GLY A 74 9.97 0.01 -7.75
N ALA A 75 9.41 1.09 -8.33
CA ALA A 75 7.97 1.35 -8.25
C ALA A 75 7.17 0.24 -8.95
N THR A 76 5.87 0.15 -8.68
CA THR A 76 5.01 -0.89 -9.26
C THR A 76 5.06 -0.91 -10.79
N LEU A 77 5.17 0.26 -11.44
CA LEU A 77 5.25 0.36 -12.90
C LEU A 77 6.63 -0.03 -13.44
N THR A 78 7.69 0.47 -12.83
CA THR A 78 9.07 0.14 -13.22
C THR A 78 9.32 -1.36 -13.05
N ALA A 79 8.81 -1.95 -11.96
CA ALA A 79 8.87 -3.39 -11.72
C ALA A 79 8.04 -4.18 -12.74
N PHE A 80 6.92 -3.63 -13.24
CA PHE A 80 6.14 -4.27 -14.30
C PHE A 80 6.95 -4.37 -15.61
N PHE A 81 7.62 -3.29 -16.01
CA PHE A 81 8.51 -3.33 -17.18
C PHE A 81 9.70 -4.27 -16.98
N ALA A 82 10.31 -4.27 -15.80
CA ALA A 82 11.38 -5.22 -15.47
C ALA A 82 10.91 -6.67 -15.58
N LYS A 83 9.69 -6.98 -15.11
CA LYS A 83 9.10 -8.32 -15.23
C LYS A 83 8.84 -8.70 -16.68
N ASN A 84 8.33 -7.79 -17.50
CA ASN A 84 8.12 -8.04 -18.92
C ASN A 84 9.43 -8.31 -19.65
N LYS A 85 10.49 -7.56 -19.33
CA LYS A 85 11.82 -7.80 -19.88
C LYS A 85 12.35 -9.18 -19.47
N TYR A 86 12.18 -9.57 -18.21
CA TYR A 86 12.57 -10.90 -17.72
C TYR A 86 11.92 -12.04 -18.52
N PHE A 87 10.61 -11.95 -18.79
CA PHE A 87 9.93 -12.97 -19.62
C PHE A 87 10.41 -12.97 -21.08
N ALA A 88 10.71 -11.80 -21.65
CA ALA A 88 11.30 -11.72 -22.98
C ALA A 88 12.70 -12.36 -23.05
N ASP A 89 13.52 -12.13 -22.03
CA ASP A 89 14.86 -12.73 -21.93
C ASP A 89 14.78 -14.25 -21.74
N GLN A 90 13.78 -14.76 -20.99
CA GLN A 90 13.54 -16.20 -20.82
C GLN A 90 13.08 -16.89 -22.10
N GLU A 91 12.19 -16.25 -22.86
CA GLU A 91 11.76 -16.77 -24.16
C GLU A 91 12.93 -16.85 -25.13
N ARG A 92 13.78 -15.81 -25.17
CA ARG A 92 15.00 -15.80 -25.99
C ARG A 92 15.99 -16.89 -25.57
N ALA A 93 16.04 -17.22 -24.28
CA ALA A 93 16.85 -18.30 -23.74
C ALA A 93 16.27 -19.70 -23.98
N GLY A 94 15.13 -19.82 -24.68
CA GLY A 94 14.51 -21.10 -25.03
C GLY A 94 13.87 -21.83 -23.85
N LYS A 95 13.54 -21.14 -22.75
CA LYS A 95 12.82 -21.75 -21.62
C LYS A 95 11.35 -21.92 -21.95
N ASP A 96 10.79 -23.07 -21.61
CA ASP A 96 9.34 -23.31 -21.70
C ASP A 96 8.59 -22.44 -20.69
N LEU A 97 7.91 -21.42 -21.19
CA LEU A 97 7.10 -20.48 -20.41
C LEU A 97 5.63 -20.91 -20.29
N LYS A 98 5.24 -22.09 -20.79
CA LYS A 98 3.83 -22.51 -20.91
C LYS A 98 3.10 -22.64 -19.57
N GLU A 99 3.80 -23.03 -18.51
CA GLU A 99 3.20 -23.20 -17.18
C GLU A 99 3.13 -21.88 -16.39
N ILE A 100 3.91 -20.87 -16.79
CA ILE A 100 4.01 -19.60 -16.07
C ILE A 100 3.11 -18.58 -16.78
N LYS A 101 2.26 -17.88 -16.02
CA LYS A 101 1.52 -16.74 -16.57
C LYS A 101 2.49 -15.68 -17.07
N ASP A 102 2.54 -15.48 -18.38
CA ASP A 102 3.39 -14.48 -19.01
C ASP A 102 2.87 -13.07 -18.69
N SER A 103 3.68 -12.23 -18.02
CA SER A 103 3.28 -10.87 -17.68
C SER A 103 3.13 -9.98 -18.91
N ARG A 104 3.77 -10.31 -20.04
CA ARG A 104 3.69 -9.54 -21.29
C ARG A 104 2.31 -9.63 -21.95
N LYS A 105 1.52 -10.63 -21.59
CA LYS A 105 0.13 -10.82 -22.05
C LYS A 105 -0.89 -10.08 -21.17
N LEU A 106 -0.45 -9.43 -20.09
CA LEU A 106 -1.32 -8.73 -19.15
C LEU A 106 -1.13 -7.23 -19.29
N THR A 107 -2.22 -6.48 -19.18
CA THR A 107 -2.13 -5.04 -18.95
C THR A 107 -1.61 -4.75 -17.53
N TYR A 108 -1.13 -3.52 -17.31
CA TYR A 108 -0.62 -3.12 -16.00
C TYR A 108 -1.67 -3.27 -14.88
N ILE A 109 -2.95 -3.03 -15.18
CA ILE A 109 -4.05 -3.19 -14.22
C ILE A 109 -4.28 -4.68 -13.93
N GLU A 110 -4.30 -5.52 -14.96
CA GLU A 110 -4.52 -6.97 -14.84
C GLU A 110 -3.37 -7.70 -14.17
N MET A 111 -2.18 -7.09 -14.13
CA MET A 111 -1.03 -7.61 -13.40
C MET A 111 -1.39 -7.97 -11.96
N THR A 112 -2.20 -7.14 -11.29
CA THR A 112 -2.64 -7.35 -9.90
C THR A 112 -3.54 -8.58 -9.70
N LYS A 113 -4.17 -9.07 -10.76
CA LYS A 113 -5.02 -10.28 -10.72
C LYS A 113 -4.17 -11.55 -10.65
N SER A 114 -3.00 -11.55 -11.30
CA SER A 114 -2.14 -12.74 -11.42
C SER A 114 -0.86 -12.66 -10.58
N PHE A 115 -0.42 -11.46 -10.21
CA PHE A 115 0.81 -11.21 -9.47
C PHE A 115 0.54 -10.37 -8.23
N THR A 116 1.38 -10.56 -7.22
CA THR A 116 1.40 -9.77 -5.99
C THR A 116 2.70 -8.98 -5.96
N PHE A 117 2.60 -7.69 -5.66
CA PHE A 117 3.76 -6.82 -5.56
C PHE A 117 4.41 -6.93 -4.19
N ASP A 118 5.70 -7.28 -4.16
CA ASP A 118 6.51 -7.26 -2.96
C ASP A 118 7.07 -5.86 -2.74
N LYS A 119 6.52 -5.14 -1.76
CA LYS A 119 6.96 -3.78 -1.41
C LYS A 119 8.38 -3.73 -0.84
N THR A 120 8.87 -4.84 -0.27
CA THR A 120 10.21 -4.86 0.33
C THR A 120 11.29 -5.03 -0.73
N GLY A 121 11.07 -5.95 -1.67
CA GLY A 121 11.95 -6.24 -2.80
C GLY A 121 11.71 -5.36 -4.04
N GLY A 122 10.57 -4.68 -4.15
CA GLY A 122 10.22 -3.89 -5.33
C GLY A 122 9.95 -4.75 -6.56
N GLU A 123 9.43 -5.97 -6.39
CA GLU A 123 9.30 -6.95 -7.47
C GLU A 123 7.89 -7.57 -7.54
N TRP A 124 7.49 -7.97 -8.75
CA TRP A 124 6.24 -8.72 -8.96
C TRP A 124 6.48 -10.22 -8.82
N LYS A 125 5.78 -10.85 -7.88
CA LYS A 125 5.80 -12.30 -7.63
C LYS A 125 4.52 -12.94 -8.11
N THR A 126 4.61 -14.14 -8.66
CA THR A 126 3.43 -14.91 -9.06
C THR A 126 2.58 -15.16 -7.82
N ARG A 127 1.28 -14.87 -7.91
CA ARG A 127 0.36 -15.03 -6.79
C ARG A 127 0.18 -16.54 -6.51
N LYS A 128 0.42 -16.98 -5.27
CA LYS A 128 0.34 -18.39 -4.85
C LYS A 128 -1.07 -18.85 -4.43
N ARG A 129 -1.92 -17.91 -3.99
CA ARG A 129 -3.32 -18.15 -3.60
C ARG A 129 -4.19 -16.98 -4.06
N GLY A 130 -5.33 -17.31 -4.66
CA GLY A 130 -6.48 -16.43 -4.85
C GLY A 130 -7.52 -16.77 -3.80
#